data_AF-A0A1A8N1Q1-F1
#
_entry.id   AF-A0A1A8N1Q1-F1
#
_cell.length_a   1.000
_cell.length_b   1.000
_cell.length_c   1.000
_cell.angle_alpha   90.00
_cell.angle_beta   90.00
_cell.angle_gamma   90.00
#
_symmetry.space_group_name_H-M   'P 1'
#
loop_
_entity.id
_entity.type
_entity.pdbx_description
1 polymer ?
#
loop_
_entity_poly.entity_id
_entity_poly.type
_entity_poly.pdbx_seq_one_letter_code
_entity_poly.pdbx_strand_id
1 'polypeptide(L)'
;MPFCSILEKSNGVVVGAELTCSIREENTAKRESYSADWHSVDMKTQPQDRQTMSMKDDSRRETLSRQWQCRSLIQTCPSGVFRVGTVERGMKEHQLLPKRHTLPLPIFTPTELGVRLGRGAPHTEHDLQPFPTPDGVCPSKRSVDEITRDLPPIKPVFMEFAKAPRALGRSMSQEAQRG
;
A
#
# COMPACT_ATOMS: atom_id res chain seq x y z
N MET A 1 -17.86 -24.84 15.19
CA MET A 1 -16.81 -25.42 14.31
C MET A 1 -17.21 -25.13 12.86
N PRO A 2 -16.32 -24.61 12.01
CA PRO A 2 -16.61 -24.47 10.59
C PRO A 2 -16.70 -25.84 9.92
N PHE A 3 -17.65 -26.02 9.01
CA PHE A 3 -17.80 -27.20 8.17
C PHE A 3 -17.87 -26.78 6.70
N CYS A 4 -17.42 -27.66 5.81
CA CYS A 4 -17.47 -27.38 4.37
C CYS A 4 -18.91 -27.53 3.87
N SER A 5 -19.48 -26.46 3.35
CA SER A 5 -20.81 -26.46 2.73
C SER A 5 -20.71 -26.77 1.24
N ILE A 6 -19.71 -26.21 0.55
CA ILE A 6 -19.50 -26.39 -0.89
C ILE A 6 -18.02 -26.65 -1.18
N LEU A 7 -17.75 -27.64 -2.01
CA LEU A 7 -16.40 -27.95 -2.49
C LEU A 7 -16.43 -28.17 -4.01
N GLU A 8 -15.76 -27.29 -4.74
CA GLU A 8 -15.65 -27.38 -6.19
C GLU A 8 -14.25 -27.91 -6.55
N LYS A 9 -14.21 -28.95 -7.38
CA LYS A 9 -12.97 -29.57 -7.85
C LYS A 9 -12.94 -29.60 -9.37
N SER A 10 -11.79 -29.30 -9.96
CA SER A 10 -11.50 -29.59 -11.37
C SER A 10 -10.19 -30.36 -11.45
N ASN A 11 -10.16 -31.42 -12.27
CA ASN A 11 -8.97 -32.28 -12.44
C ASN A 11 -8.35 -32.77 -11.12
N GLY A 12 -9.18 -33.04 -10.10
CA GLY A 12 -8.73 -33.49 -8.78
C GLY A 12 -8.19 -32.37 -7.86
N VAL A 13 -8.10 -31.13 -8.34
CA VAL A 13 -7.66 -29.96 -7.57
C VAL A 13 -8.87 -29.17 -7.08
N VAL A 14 -8.84 -28.72 -5.83
CA VAL A 14 -9.88 -27.83 -5.28
C VAL A 14 -9.77 -26.46 -5.95
N VAL A 15 -10.80 -26.08 -6.69
CA VAL A 15 -10.89 -24.77 -7.37
C VAL A 15 -11.75 -23.77 -6.62
N GLY A 16 -12.72 -24.25 -5.84
CA GLY A 16 -13.59 -23.40 -5.03
C GLY A 16 -13.95 -24.11 -3.73
N ALA A 17 -14.12 -23.36 -2.66
CA ALA A 17 -14.62 -23.90 -1.40
C ALA A 17 -15.40 -22.84 -0.64
N GLU A 18 -16.53 -23.24 -0.07
CA GLU A 18 -17.30 -22.43 0.86
C GLU A 18 -17.39 -23.18 2.19
N LEU A 19 -17.06 -22.49 3.29
CA LEU A 19 -17.15 -23.03 4.63
C LEU A 19 -18.16 -22.23 5.44
N THR A 20 -19.12 -22.92 6.03
CA THR A 20 -20.14 -22.36 6.92
C THR A 20 -19.75 -22.62 8.36
N CYS A 21 -20.01 -21.66 9.24
CA CYS A 21 -19.87 -21.84 10.68
C CYS A 21 -21.23 -21.77 11.36
N SER A 22 -21.43 -22.63 12.35
CA SER A 22 -22.64 -22.69 13.18
C SER A 22 -22.27 -22.59 14.65
N ILE A 23 -23.05 -21.82 15.40
CA ILE A 23 -23.02 -21.73 16.86
C ILE A 23 -24.42 -22.04 17.38
N ARG A 24 -24.48 -22.81 18.47
CA ARG A 24 -25.69 -23.09 19.25
C ARG A 24 -25.35 -23.00 20.72
N GLU A 25 -26.11 -22.18 21.44
CA GLU A 25 -25.93 -21.90 22.86
C GLU A 25 -27.29 -22.04 23.55
N GLU A 26 -27.28 -22.62 24.75
CA GLU A 26 -28.49 -22.83 25.55
C GLU A 26 -28.21 -22.43 26.99
N ASN A 27 -29.11 -21.62 27.55
CA ASN A 27 -29.13 -21.23 28.95
C ASN A 27 -30.36 -21.82 29.61
N THR A 28 -30.20 -23.01 30.19
CA THR A 28 -31.28 -23.75 30.86
C THR A 28 -31.83 -23.02 32.07
N ALA A 29 -31.02 -22.22 32.77
CA ALA A 29 -31.44 -21.45 33.94
C ALA A 29 -32.43 -20.33 33.58
N LYS A 30 -32.24 -19.69 32.41
CA LYS A 30 -33.13 -18.63 31.91
C LYS A 30 -34.14 -19.11 30.86
N ARG A 31 -34.06 -20.38 30.44
CA ARG A 31 -34.81 -20.95 29.32
C ARG A 31 -34.61 -20.14 28.02
N GLU A 32 -33.38 -19.69 27.81
CA GLU A 32 -32.97 -18.94 26.62
C GLU A 32 -32.13 -19.83 25.71
N SER A 33 -32.28 -19.68 24.40
CA SER A 33 -31.46 -20.37 23.40
C SER A 33 -31.04 -19.41 22.30
N TYR A 34 -29.81 -19.55 21.82
CA TYR A 34 -29.27 -18.78 20.71
C TYR A 34 -28.68 -19.72 19.66
N SER A 35 -28.93 -19.43 18.39
CA SER A 35 -28.32 -20.15 17.28
C SER A 35 -27.99 -19.18 16.16
N ALA A 36 -26.82 -19.34 15.55
CA ALA A 36 -26.41 -18.54 14.41
C ALA A 36 -25.60 -19.38 13.42
N ASP A 37 -25.93 -19.23 12.14
CA ASP A 37 -25.25 -19.85 11.02
C ASP A 37 -24.80 -18.75 10.06
N TRP A 38 -23.56 -18.83 9.56
CA TRP A 38 -23.05 -17.88 8.58
C TRP A 38 -21.97 -18.49 7.69
N HIS A 39 -21.88 -17.97 6.47
CA HIS A 39 -20.76 -18.25 5.58
C HIS A 39 -19.51 -17.59 6.15
N SER A 40 -18.55 -18.42 6.58
CA SER A 40 -17.34 -17.94 7.24
C SER A 40 -16.19 -17.77 6.26
N VAL A 41 -16.01 -18.68 5.31
CA VAL A 41 -14.87 -18.65 4.38
C VAL A 41 -15.36 -18.90 2.95
N ASP A 42 -14.93 -18.06 2.02
CA ASP A 42 -15.10 -18.23 0.57
C ASP A 42 -13.72 -18.29 -0.08
N MET A 43 -13.43 -19.38 -0.79
CA MET A 43 -12.22 -19.57 -1.57
C MET A 43 -12.60 -19.76 -3.02
N LYS A 44 -11.99 -18.97 -3.92
CA LYS A 44 -12.18 -19.09 -5.36
C LYS A 44 -10.86 -19.03 -6.09
N THR A 45 -10.67 -19.96 -7.01
CA THR A 45 -9.59 -19.93 -8.00
C THR A 45 -9.94 -18.93 -9.08
N GLN A 46 -9.11 -17.91 -9.25
CA GLN A 46 -9.19 -17.07 -10.44
C GLN A 46 -8.51 -17.78 -11.62
N PRO A 47 -9.08 -17.75 -12.84
CA PRO A 47 -8.46 -18.32 -14.03
C PRO A 47 -7.09 -17.68 -14.29
N GLN A 48 -6.17 -18.50 -14.81
CA GLN A 48 -4.77 -18.15 -15.10
C GLN A 48 -4.65 -16.93 -16.05
N ASP A 49 -5.62 -16.75 -16.95
CA ASP A 49 -5.64 -15.68 -17.95
C ASP A 49 -5.76 -14.26 -17.36
N ARG A 50 -6.17 -14.12 -16.09
CA ARG A 50 -6.25 -12.81 -15.42
C ARG A 50 -4.97 -12.42 -14.68
N GLN A 51 -4.01 -13.34 -14.56
CA GLN A 51 -2.74 -13.11 -13.87
C GLN A 51 -1.57 -13.47 -14.77
N THR A 52 -1.29 -12.56 -15.69
CA THR A 52 -0.19 -12.67 -16.64
C THR A 52 0.77 -11.48 -16.48
N MET A 53 2.05 -11.74 -16.68
CA MET A 53 3.11 -10.75 -16.72
C MET A 53 3.86 -10.95 -18.03
N SER A 54 3.99 -9.90 -18.82
CA SER A 54 4.78 -9.90 -20.04
C SER A 54 5.75 -8.73 -20.00
N MET A 55 7.03 -9.03 -20.17
CA MET A 55 8.12 -8.05 -20.23
C MET A 55 8.86 -8.25 -21.54
N LYS A 56 9.10 -7.15 -22.25
CA LYS A 56 9.80 -7.14 -23.52
C LYS A 56 10.95 -6.14 -23.45
N ASP A 57 12.17 -6.60 -23.69
CA ASP A 57 13.35 -5.76 -23.86
C ASP A 57 13.73 -5.77 -25.34
N ASP A 58 13.30 -4.74 -26.06
CA ASP A 58 13.58 -4.59 -27.49
C ASP A 58 15.06 -4.31 -27.78
N SER A 59 15.80 -3.76 -26.82
CA SER A 59 17.23 -3.46 -26.99
C SER A 59 18.09 -4.73 -26.98
N ARG A 60 17.71 -5.71 -26.16
CA ARG A 60 18.35 -7.02 -26.06
C ARG A 60 17.64 -8.11 -26.87
N ARG A 61 16.48 -7.81 -27.44
CA ARG A 61 15.59 -8.76 -28.12
C ARG A 61 15.15 -9.91 -27.20
N GLU A 62 14.89 -9.59 -25.94
CA GLU A 62 14.47 -10.56 -24.93
C GLU A 62 12.99 -10.39 -24.60
N THR A 63 12.31 -11.50 -24.33
CA THR A 63 10.90 -11.48 -23.92
C THR A 63 10.69 -12.51 -22.81
N LEU A 64 10.08 -12.06 -21.71
CA LEU A 64 9.69 -12.89 -20.59
C LEU A 64 8.17 -12.84 -20.46
N SER A 65 7.52 -14.00 -20.60
CA SER A 65 6.12 -14.17 -20.29
C SER A 65 5.95 -15.13 -19.12
N ARG A 66 5.08 -14.77 -18.17
CA ARG A 66 4.76 -15.57 -17.00
C ARG A 66 3.26 -15.53 -16.76
N GLN A 67 2.67 -16.67 -16.46
CA GLN A 67 1.29 -16.80 -16.01
C GLN A 67 1.25 -17.60 -14.72
N TRP A 68 0.35 -17.26 -13.80
CA TRP A 68 0.19 -18.03 -12.58
C TRP A 68 -1.27 -18.03 -12.11
N GLN A 69 -1.62 -19.04 -11.31
CA GLN A 69 -2.93 -19.14 -10.69
C GLN A 69 -2.87 -18.51 -9.30
N CYS A 70 -3.95 -17.86 -8.90
CA CYS A 70 -4.10 -17.38 -7.54
C CYS A 70 -5.50 -17.69 -7.02
N ARG A 71 -5.55 -18.11 -5.76
CA ARG A 71 -6.79 -18.44 -5.07
C ARG A 71 -7.12 -17.34 -4.10
N SER A 72 -8.12 -16.53 -4.44
CA SER A 72 -8.64 -15.53 -3.52
C SER A 72 -9.31 -16.22 -2.34
N LEU A 73 -9.03 -15.74 -1.14
CA LEU A 73 -9.59 -16.23 0.10
C LEU A 73 -10.21 -15.06 0.86
N ILE A 74 -11.47 -15.20 1.24
CA ILE A 74 -12.24 -14.23 1.99
C ILE A 74 -12.76 -14.92 3.25
N GLN A 75 -12.64 -14.27 4.39
CA GLN A 75 -13.23 -14.73 5.65
C GLN A 75 -14.06 -13.61 6.29
N THR A 76 -15.29 -13.96 6.64
CA THR A 76 -16.27 -13.10 7.30
C THR A 76 -16.61 -13.65 8.68
N CYS A 77 -16.64 -12.76 9.68
CA CYS A 77 -17.00 -13.09 11.05
C CYS A 77 -18.12 -12.14 11.55
N PRO A 78 -19.12 -12.63 12.31
CA PRO A 78 -20.18 -11.80 12.89
C PRO A 78 -19.66 -10.70 13.82
N SER A 79 -18.45 -10.85 14.36
CA SER A 79 -17.75 -9.83 15.16
C SER A 79 -17.34 -8.57 14.37
N GLY A 80 -17.59 -8.53 13.06
CA GLY A 80 -17.16 -7.43 12.18
C GLY A 80 -15.70 -7.56 11.71
N VAL A 81 -15.02 -8.65 12.06
CA VAL A 81 -13.69 -8.95 11.52
C VAL A 81 -13.83 -9.51 10.10
N PHE A 82 -13.07 -8.92 9.18
CA PHE A 82 -13.02 -9.29 7.76
C PHE A 82 -11.59 -9.58 7.36
N ARG A 83 -11.31 -10.80 6.90
CA ARG A 83 -9.98 -11.17 6.38
C ARG A 83 -10.06 -11.38 4.88
N VAL A 84 -9.13 -10.81 4.15
CA VAL A 84 -9.06 -10.97 2.69
C VAL A 84 -7.62 -11.14 2.26
N GLY A 85 -7.41 -12.00 1.27
CA GLY A 85 -6.11 -12.20 0.67
C GLY A 85 -6.13 -13.36 -0.30
N THR A 86 -5.01 -14.07 -0.32
CA THR A 86 -4.80 -15.18 -1.25
C THR A 86 -4.23 -16.36 -0.49
N VAL A 87 -4.54 -17.59 -0.91
CA VAL A 87 -4.00 -18.80 -0.28
C VAL A 87 -2.47 -18.80 -0.33
N GLU A 88 -1.90 -18.29 -1.42
CA GLU A 88 -0.46 -18.32 -1.67
C GLU A 88 0.33 -17.27 -0.86
N ARG A 89 -0.25 -16.08 -0.65
CA ARG A 89 0.44 -14.94 -0.02
C ARG A 89 0.02 -14.69 1.43
N GLY A 90 -1.05 -15.34 1.89
CA GLY A 90 -1.67 -15.09 3.18
C GLY A 90 -2.79 -14.05 3.13
N MET A 91 -3.39 -13.81 4.30
CA MET A 91 -4.54 -12.93 4.48
C MET A 91 -4.17 -11.69 5.30
N LYS A 92 -4.90 -10.60 5.05
CA LYS A 92 -4.87 -9.39 5.87
C LYS A 92 -6.21 -9.19 6.56
N GLU A 93 -6.15 -8.93 7.86
CA GLU A 93 -7.31 -8.63 8.69
C GLU A 93 -7.69 -7.16 8.62
N HIS A 94 -8.99 -6.90 8.59
CA HIS A 94 -9.61 -5.59 8.57
C HIS A 94 -10.82 -5.60 9.51
N GLN A 95 -11.01 -4.53 10.26
CA GLN A 95 -12.25 -4.32 11.01
C GLN A 95 -13.27 -3.61 10.11
N LEU A 96 -14.41 -4.24 9.84
CA LEU A 96 -15.52 -3.60 9.15
C LEU A 96 -16.11 -2.53 10.07
N LEU A 97 -15.86 -1.27 9.74
CA LEU A 97 -16.58 -0.15 10.32
C LEU A 97 -17.95 -0.04 9.64
N PRO A 98 -19.02 0.32 10.37
CA PRO A 98 -20.31 0.61 9.75
C PRO A 98 -20.11 1.61 8.64
N LYS A 99 -20.45 1.22 7.40
CA LYS A 99 -20.32 2.08 6.24
C LYS A 99 -21.31 3.23 6.40
N ARG A 100 -20.84 4.36 6.92
CA ARG A 100 -21.63 5.58 6.98
C ARG A 100 -21.75 6.11 5.56
N HIS A 101 -22.92 5.92 4.96
CA HIS A 101 -23.34 6.64 3.74
C HIS A 101 -23.68 8.10 4.07
N THR A 102 -22.86 8.76 4.88
CA THR A 102 -22.92 10.20 5.01
C THR A 102 -22.15 10.76 3.83
N LEU A 103 -22.82 11.61 3.03
CA LEU A 103 -22.14 12.55 2.13
C LEU A 103 -20.94 13.13 2.88
N PRO A 104 -19.78 13.36 2.23
CA PRO A 104 -18.64 13.98 2.88
C PRO A 104 -19.18 15.17 3.66
N LEU A 105 -19.06 15.09 5.00
CA LEU A 105 -19.43 16.21 5.85
C LEU A 105 -18.73 17.45 5.26
N PRO A 106 -19.34 18.64 5.28
CA PRO A 106 -18.70 19.88 4.83
C PRO A 106 -17.51 20.28 5.74
N ILE A 107 -16.75 19.33 6.27
CA ILE A 107 -15.43 19.54 6.85
C ILE A 107 -14.41 19.94 5.78
N PHE A 108 -14.76 19.86 4.49
CA PHE A 108 -13.93 20.29 3.36
C PHE A 108 -14.51 21.47 2.59
N THR A 109 -15.45 22.24 3.14
CA THR A 109 -15.72 23.59 2.64
C THR A 109 -14.69 24.54 3.27
N PRO A 110 -13.71 25.08 2.52
CA PRO A 110 -12.66 25.94 3.08
C PRO A 110 -13.22 27.13 3.85
N THR A 111 -14.41 27.61 3.43
CA THR A 111 -15.13 28.75 3.99
C THR A 111 -15.55 28.54 5.46
N GLU A 112 -15.82 27.31 5.89
CA GLU A 112 -16.34 27.01 7.24
C GLU A 112 -15.27 26.50 8.21
N LEU A 113 -14.12 26.05 7.70
CA LEU A 113 -13.00 25.54 8.50
C LEU A 113 -12.29 26.65 9.30
N GLY A 114 -12.15 27.84 8.74
CA GLY A 114 -11.49 28.98 9.40
C GLY A 114 -12.23 29.42 10.66
N VAL A 115 -13.56 29.47 10.60
CA VAL A 115 -14.42 29.92 11.71
C VAL A 115 -14.45 28.89 12.85
N ARG A 116 -14.52 27.59 12.54
CA ARG A 116 -14.66 26.52 13.55
C ARG A 116 -13.37 26.19 14.30
N LEU A 117 -12.19 26.46 13.71
CA LEU A 117 -10.89 26.28 14.36
C LEU A 117 -10.34 27.56 15.01
N GLY A 118 -11.13 28.64 15.09
CA GLY A 118 -10.68 29.91 15.65
C GLY A 118 -9.60 30.60 14.79
N ARG A 119 -9.51 30.25 13.50
CA ARG A 119 -8.49 30.70 12.55
C ARG A 119 -8.91 31.92 11.72
N GLY A 120 -9.71 32.80 12.32
CA GLY A 120 -10.13 34.08 11.72
C GLY A 120 -11.17 33.98 10.61
N ALA A 121 -11.73 35.13 10.22
CA ALA A 121 -12.71 35.26 9.15
C ALA A 121 -12.08 34.95 7.77
N PRO A 122 -12.89 34.57 6.76
CA PRO A 122 -12.41 34.41 5.39
C PRO A 122 -11.70 35.68 4.90
N HIS A 123 -10.63 35.51 4.11
CA HIS A 123 -9.96 36.63 3.45
C HIS A 123 -10.94 37.41 2.58
N THR A 124 -10.93 38.73 2.72
CA THR A 124 -11.73 39.64 1.88
C THR A 124 -10.98 39.93 0.57
N GLU A 125 -11.67 40.41 -0.47
CA GLU A 125 -11.02 40.76 -1.75
C GLU A 125 -9.90 41.81 -1.59
N HIS A 126 -9.93 42.59 -0.50
CA HIS A 126 -8.88 43.53 -0.13
C HIS A 126 -7.59 42.85 0.38
N ASP A 127 -7.68 41.62 0.90
CA ASP A 127 -6.51 40.81 1.30
C ASP A 127 -5.79 40.19 0.08
N LEU A 128 -6.46 40.19 -1.08
CA LEU A 128 -5.93 39.66 -2.35
C LEU A 128 -5.31 40.75 -3.23
N GLN A 129 -5.11 41.96 -2.71
CA GLN A 129 -4.36 43.00 -3.43
C GLN A 129 -2.98 42.43 -3.83
N PRO A 130 -2.64 42.40 -5.14
CA PRO A 130 -1.31 42.01 -5.56
C PRO A 130 -0.30 42.91 -4.86
N PHE A 131 0.64 42.32 -4.11
CA PHE A 131 1.77 43.08 -3.60
C PHE A 131 2.44 43.79 -4.78
N PRO A 132 2.79 45.08 -4.66
CA PRO A 132 3.56 45.74 -5.70
C PRO A 132 4.78 44.89 -6.00
N THR A 133 5.04 44.64 -7.29
CA THR A 133 6.15 43.81 -7.74
C THR A 133 7.42 44.32 -7.06
N PRO A 134 8.06 43.54 -6.18
CA PRO A 134 9.23 44.05 -5.48
C PRO A 134 10.34 44.27 -6.51
N ASP A 135 10.93 45.47 -6.54
CA ASP A 135 11.97 45.88 -7.50
C ASP A 135 13.28 45.07 -7.40
N GLY A 136 13.30 44.02 -6.56
CA GLY A 136 14.47 43.16 -6.33
C GLY A 136 15.63 43.83 -5.60
N VAL A 137 15.49 45.12 -5.27
CA VAL A 137 16.50 45.90 -4.56
C VAL A 137 16.41 45.58 -3.07
N CYS A 138 17.38 44.80 -2.58
CA CYS A 138 17.54 44.55 -1.16
C CYS A 138 18.54 45.59 -0.60
N PRO A 139 18.08 46.61 0.16
CA PRO A 139 18.96 47.69 0.64
C PRO A 139 20.03 47.19 1.63
N SER A 140 19.86 45.99 2.19
CA SER A 140 20.82 45.34 3.08
C SER A 140 21.70 44.30 2.38
N LYS A 141 21.65 44.19 1.05
CA LYS A 141 22.47 43.23 0.29
C LYS A 141 23.94 43.64 0.38
N ARG A 142 24.71 42.85 1.13
CA ARG A 142 26.17 42.94 1.20
C ARG A 142 26.82 42.22 0.02
N SER A 143 27.99 42.69 -0.41
CA SER A 143 28.78 42.01 -1.45
C SER A 143 29.37 40.70 -0.91
N VAL A 144 29.70 39.75 -1.79
CA VAL A 144 30.29 38.47 -1.37
C VAL A 144 31.59 38.71 -0.60
N ASP A 145 32.41 39.67 -1.02
CA ASP A 145 33.67 40.02 -0.37
C ASP A 145 33.46 40.60 1.05
N GLU A 146 32.37 41.33 1.28
CA GLU A 146 31.99 41.79 2.62
C GLU A 146 31.52 40.62 3.50
N ILE A 147 30.86 39.62 2.91
CA ILE A 147 30.35 38.44 3.63
C ILE A 147 31.49 37.50 4.01
N THR A 148 32.51 37.35 3.15
CA THR A 148 33.61 36.40 3.36
C THR A 148 34.81 36.98 4.11
N ARG A 149 34.80 38.28 4.44
CA ARG A 149 35.93 38.97 5.09
C ARG A 149 36.32 38.37 6.44
N ASP A 150 35.34 37.91 7.21
CA ASP A 150 35.55 37.39 8.57
C ASP A 150 35.60 35.85 8.61
N LEU A 151 35.54 35.18 7.45
CA LEU A 151 35.62 33.73 7.37
C LEU A 151 37.08 33.26 7.42
N PRO A 152 37.41 32.21 8.19
CA PRO A 152 38.74 31.64 8.20
C PRO A 152 39.08 31.07 6.80
N PRO A 153 40.36 31.05 6.39
CA PRO A 153 40.76 30.57 5.07
C PRO A 153 40.31 29.13 4.83
N ILE A 154 39.39 28.93 3.88
CA ILE A 154 38.92 27.60 3.50
C ILE A 154 39.97 26.97 2.59
N LYS A 155 40.63 25.90 3.06
CA LYS A 155 41.47 25.08 2.19
C LYS A 155 40.58 24.32 1.21
N PRO A 156 40.77 24.42 -0.11
CA PRO A 156 39.99 23.62 -1.05
C PRO A 156 40.30 22.14 -0.82
N VAL A 157 39.28 21.38 -0.38
CA VAL A 157 39.38 19.94 -0.27
C VAL A 157 39.22 19.37 -1.68
N PHE A 158 40.33 19.02 -2.31
CA PHE A 158 40.32 18.27 -3.55
C PHE A 158 39.88 16.84 -3.23
N MET A 159 38.60 16.50 -3.46
CA MET A 159 38.15 15.11 -3.40
C MET A 159 38.61 14.39 -4.67
N GLU A 160 39.74 13.68 -4.59
CA GLU A 160 40.16 12.75 -5.65
C GLU A 160 39.21 11.55 -5.69
N PHE A 161 38.27 11.55 -6.62
CA PHE A 161 37.53 10.35 -6.99
C PHE A 161 38.42 9.45 -7.86
N ALA A 162 39.39 8.76 -7.25
CA ALA A 162 40.12 7.71 -7.92
C ALA A 162 39.20 6.51 -8.16
N LYS A 163 38.66 6.37 -9.38
CA LYS A 163 38.09 5.11 -9.87
C LYS A 163 39.23 4.11 -10.02
N ALA A 164 39.38 3.18 -9.08
CA ALA A 164 40.23 2.01 -9.28
C ALA A 164 39.65 1.15 -10.42
N PRO A 165 40.45 0.71 -11.42
CA PRO A 165 40.01 -0.28 -12.38
C PRO A 165 39.84 -1.62 -11.65
N ARG A 166 38.60 -2.04 -11.39
CA ARG A 166 38.33 -3.40 -10.92
C ARG A 166 38.64 -4.38 -12.05
N ALA A 167 39.77 -5.07 -11.97
CA ALA A 167 40.01 -6.26 -12.77
C ALA A 167 38.98 -7.34 -12.38
N LEU A 168 38.01 -7.60 -13.25
CA LEU A 168 37.11 -8.74 -13.15
C LEU A 168 37.91 -10.01 -13.49
N GLY A 169 38.63 -10.52 -12.48
CA GLY A 169 39.23 -11.85 -12.54
C GLY A 169 38.13 -12.91 -12.62
N ARG A 170 38.15 -13.70 -13.69
CA ARG A 170 37.30 -14.89 -13.86
C ARG A 170 37.69 -15.92 -12.80
N SER A 171 36.81 -16.16 -11.83
CA SER A 171 36.89 -17.34 -10.97
C SER A 171 36.30 -18.53 -11.73
N MET A 172 37.17 -19.45 -12.16
CA MET A 172 36.77 -20.77 -12.66
C MET A 172 36.62 -21.71 -11.47
N SER A 173 35.39 -22.13 -11.16
CA SER A 173 35.14 -23.21 -10.21
C SER A 173 35.42 -24.55 -10.90
N GLN A 174 36.43 -25.28 -10.44
CA GLN A 174 36.62 -26.70 -10.77
C GLN A 174 35.76 -27.54 -9.83
N GLU A 175 34.71 -28.17 -10.35
CA GLU A 175 33.98 -29.34 -9.82
C GLU A 175 32.81 -29.57 -10.81
N ALA A 176 32.58 -30.71 -11.45
CA ALA A 176 32.72 -32.06 -10.97
C ALA A 176 33.03 -33.04 -12.13
N GLN A 177 33.89 -34.00 -11.82
CA GLN A 177 34.15 -35.21 -12.60
C GLN A 177 33.42 -36.34 -11.87
N ARG A 178 32.27 -36.81 -12.39
CA ARG A 178 31.68 -38.13 -12.10
C ARG A 178 30.49 -38.37 -13.02
N GLY A 179 30.59 -39.42 -13.84
CA GLY A 179 29.53 -39.92 -14.72
C GLY A 179 30.06 -40.18 -16.11
#